data_AF-A0A1L6PU37-F1
#
_entry.id   AF-A0A1L6PU37-F1
#
_cell.length_a   1.000
_cell.length_b   1.000
_cell.length_c   1.000
_cell.angle_alpha   90.00
_cell.angle_beta   90.00
_cell.angle_gamma   90.00
#
_symmetry.space_group_name_H-M   'P 1'
#
loop_
_entity.id
_entity.type
_entity.pdbx_description
1 polymer ?
#
loop_
_entity_poly.entity_id
_entity_poly.type
_entity_poly.pdbx_seq_one_letter_code
_entity_poly.pdbx_strand_id
1 'polypeptide(L)'
;MGSLTFPLLWLALACVAGPLFGIAGAWSRRGTQPWRRYVALGALGGLFGSEGLHYWLGLGYAPQAVACGALACGLPLLLGRTWKERGLSLAVAAPASFFTYQVLYGVLNAVSG
;
A
#
# COMPACT_ATOMS: atom_id res chain seq x y z
N MET A 1 31.97 8.31 -5.07
CA MET A 1 31.54 7.32 -6.08
C MET A 1 30.22 6.77 -5.60
N GLY A 2 29.11 7.09 -6.26
CA GLY A 2 27.75 6.83 -5.77
C GLY A 2 27.51 5.35 -5.51
N SER A 3 27.02 5.02 -4.31
CA SER A 3 26.63 3.66 -3.96
C SER A 3 25.55 3.15 -4.93
N LEU A 4 25.82 2.01 -5.57
CA LEU A 4 24.85 1.33 -6.45
C LEU A 4 23.78 0.57 -5.66
N THR A 5 23.92 0.48 -4.34
CA THR A 5 23.00 -0.26 -3.46
C THR A 5 21.57 0.27 -3.58
N PHE A 6 21.39 1.59 -3.55
CA PHE A 6 20.06 2.20 -3.61
C PHE A 6 19.39 2.04 -4.99
N PRO A 7 20.08 2.29 -6.12
CA PRO A 7 19.54 1.97 -7.46
C PRO A 7 19.17 0.49 -7.64
N LEU A 8 20.03 -0.44 -7.18
CA LEU A 8 19.77 -1.88 -7.32
C LEU A 8 18.59 -2.34 -6.47
N LEU A 9 18.45 -1.81 -5.25
CA LEU A 9 17.29 -2.07 -4.39
C LEU A 9 15.99 -1.57 -5.04
N TRP A 10 15.99 -0.36 -5.60
CA TRP A 10 14.84 0.17 -6.33
C TRP A 10 14.51 -0.64 -7.58
N LEU A 11 15.51 -1.07 -8.34
CA LEU A 11 15.31 -1.92 -9.52
C LEU A 11 14.69 -3.27 -9.13
N ALA A 12 15.22 -3.92 -8.08
CA ALA A 12 14.69 -5.17 -7.56
C ALA A 12 13.23 -4.99 -7.07
N LEU A 13 12.95 -3.92 -6.31
CA LEU A 13 11.60 -3.61 -5.86
C LEU A 13 10.65 -3.35 -7.04
N ALA A 14 11.08 -2.64 -8.08
CA ALA A 14 10.28 -2.40 -9.27
C ALA A 14 9.94 -3.71 -10.01
N CYS A 15 10.91 -4.63 -10.12
CA CYS A 15 10.69 -5.96 -10.71
C CYS A 15 9.69 -6.81 -9.91
N VAL A 16 9.66 -6.67 -8.58
CA VAL A 16 8.71 -7.38 -7.70
C VAL A 16 7.34 -6.69 -7.67
N ALA A 17 7.33 -5.36 -7.70
CA ALA A 17 6.13 -4.55 -7.62
C ALA A 17 5.19 -4.81 -8.80
N GLY A 18 5.71 -4.88 -10.02
CA GLY A 18 4.90 -5.12 -11.23
C GLY A 18 4.00 -6.36 -11.12
N PRO A 19 4.56 -7.57 -10.87
CA PRO A 19 3.80 -8.78 -10.63
C PRO A 19 2.81 -8.67 -9.47
N LEU A 20 3.21 -8.07 -8.34
CA LEU A 20 2.32 -7.89 -7.17
C LEU A 20 1.11 -7.02 -7.50
N PHE A 21 1.32 -5.88 -8.17
CA PHE A 21 0.24 -5.01 -8.63
C PHE A 21 -0.62 -5.69 -9.69
N GLY A 22 -0.03 -6.50 -10.57
CA GLY A 22 -0.75 -7.32 -11.55
C GLY A 22 -1.69 -8.33 -10.88
N ILE A 23 -1.21 -9.05 -9.88
CA ILE A 23 -1.99 -10.03 -9.10
C ILE A 23 -3.11 -9.32 -8.34
N ALA A 24 -2.80 -8.22 -7.64
CA ALA A 24 -3.80 -7.44 -6.90
C ALA A 24 -4.88 -6.89 -7.85
N GLY A 25 -4.49 -6.38 -9.03
CA GLY A 25 -5.43 -5.94 -10.06
C GLY A 25 -6.28 -7.07 -10.64
N ALA A 26 -5.68 -8.24 -10.87
CA ALA A 26 -6.42 -9.43 -11.33
C ALA A 26 -7.43 -9.90 -10.28
N TRP A 27 -7.04 -9.92 -9.00
CA TRP A 27 -7.91 -10.34 -7.90
C TRP A 27 -9.05 -9.34 -7.66
N SER A 28 -8.80 -8.03 -7.73
CA SER A 28 -9.85 -7.02 -7.56
C SER A 28 -10.92 -7.09 -8.65
N ARG A 29 -10.53 -7.37 -9.90
CA ARG A 29 -11.47 -7.45 -11.03
C ARG A 29 -12.12 -8.82 -11.21
N ARG A 30 -11.32 -9.89 -11.17
CA ARG A 30 -11.69 -11.25 -11.62
C ARG A 30 -11.65 -12.30 -10.51
N GLY A 31 -11.37 -11.92 -9.26
CA GLY A 31 -11.38 -12.87 -8.14
C GLY A 31 -12.73 -13.58 -8.03
N THR A 32 -12.72 -14.91 -8.15
CA THR A 32 -13.89 -15.77 -7.95
C THR A 32 -14.21 -15.93 -6.47
N GLN A 33 -13.18 -15.91 -5.62
CA GLN A 33 -13.31 -15.97 -4.16
C GLN A 33 -13.42 -14.56 -3.56
N PRO A 34 -14.38 -14.31 -2.64
CA PRO A 34 -14.61 -12.98 -2.07
C PRO A 34 -13.41 -12.42 -1.30
N TRP A 35 -12.69 -13.27 -0.55
CA TRP A 35 -11.56 -12.84 0.27
C TRP A 35 -10.40 -12.27 -0.57
N ARG A 36 -10.19 -12.77 -1.80
CA ARG A 36 -9.14 -12.27 -2.70
C ARG A 36 -9.35 -10.81 -3.06
N ARG A 37 -10.61 -10.37 -3.16
CA ARG A 37 -10.95 -8.96 -3.39
C ARG A 37 -10.66 -8.12 -2.16
N TYR A 38 -11.01 -8.60 -0.97
CA TYR A 38 -10.78 -7.86 0.28
C TYR A 38 -9.30 -7.63 0.51
N VAL A 39 -8.50 -8.68 0.30
CA VAL A 39 -7.05 -8.61 0.43
C VAL A 39 -6.44 -7.73 -0.66
N ALA A 40 -6.88 -7.83 -1.91
CA ALA A 40 -6.34 -6.99 -2.98
C ALA A 40 -6.64 -5.50 -2.78
N LEU A 41 -7.90 -5.15 -2.49
CA LEU A 41 -8.30 -3.76 -2.25
C LEU A 41 -7.71 -3.22 -0.94
N GLY A 42 -7.67 -4.06 0.10
CA GLY A 42 -7.07 -3.74 1.38
C GLY A 42 -5.55 -3.52 1.28
N ALA A 43 -4.83 -4.35 0.51
CA ALA A 43 -3.40 -4.18 0.29
C ALA A 43 -3.09 -2.89 -0.50
N LEU A 44 -3.89 -2.58 -1.54
CA LEU A 44 -3.76 -1.32 -2.27
C LEU A 44 -4.05 -0.12 -1.36
N GLY A 45 -5.12 -0.17 -0.55
CA GLY A 45 -5.42 0.86 0.43
C GLY A 45 -4.31 0.98 1.49
N GLY A 46 -3.75 -0.15 1.93
CA GLY A 46 -2.65 -0.26 2.87
C GLY A 46 -1.39 0.46 2.39
N LEU A 47 -1.03 0.30 1.13
CA LEU A 47 0.12 0.98 0.52
C LEU A 47 -0.02 2.51 0.58
N PHE A 48 -1.17 3.06 0.18
CA PHE A 48 -1.38 4.50 0.28
C PHE A 48 -1.50 4.97 1.73
N GLY A 49 -2.05 4.14 2.61
CA GLY A 49 -2.11 4.44 4.03
C GLY A 49 -0.72 4.51 4.68
N SER A 50 0.21 3.63 4.31
CA SER A 50 1.59 3.71 4.81
C SER A 50 2.32 4.96 4.34
N GLU A 51 2.11 5.38 3.10
CA GLU A 51 2.65 6.65 2.59
C GLU A 51 2.02 7.85 3.32
N GLY A 52 0.71 7.81 3.57
CA GLY A 52 0.03 8.84 4.35
C GLY A 52 0.58 8.95 5.77
N LEU A 53 0.82 7.81 6.44
CA LEU A 53 1.46 7.77 7.75
C LEU A 53 2.87 8.36 7.71
N HIS A 54 3.66 8.07 6.69
CA HIS A 54 5.00 8.65 6.55
C HIS A 54 4.98 10.16 6.33
N TYR A 55 4.10 10.65 5.45
CA TYR A 55 3.94 12.09 5.25
C TYR A 55 3.47 12.80 6.51
N TRP A 56 2.59 12.17 7.28
CA TRP A 56 2.08 12.74 8.52
C TRP A 56 3.09 12.72 9.67
N LEU A 57 3.68 11.55 9.95
CA LEU A 57 4.53 11.31 11.12
C LEU A 57 6.01 11.62 10.90
N GLY A 58 6.51 11.39 9.68
CA GLY A 58 7.92 11.57 9.35
C GLY A 58 8.23 12.95 8.78
N LEU A 59 7.40 13.43 7.86
CA LEU A 59 7.72 14.62 7.04
C LEU A 59 6.89 15.88 7.38
N GLY A 60 5.77 15.74 8.10
CA GLY A 60 4.86 16.86 8.42
C GLY A 60 4.12 17.43 7.20
N TYR A 61 4.03 16.68 6.10
CA TYR A 61 3.42 17.11 4.84
C TYR A 61 1.92 16.79 4.84
N ALA A 62 1.15 17.68 5.50
CA ALA A 62 -0.29 17.49 5.69
C ALA A 62 -1.11 17.32 4.39
N PRO A 63 -0.91 18.12 3.31
CA PRO A 63 -1.68 17.93 2.08
C PRO A 63 -1.48 16.55 1.43
N GLN A 64 -0.24 16.07 1.42
CA GLN A 64 0.16 14.78 0.87
C GLN A 64 -0.38 13.63 1.73
N ALA A 65 -0.30 13.77 3.05
CA ALA A 65 -0.88 12.81 3.98
C ALA A 65 -2.40 12.65 3.77
N VAL A 66 -3.12 13.76 3.58
CA VAL A 66 -4.56 13.75 3.30
C VAL A 66 -4.86 13.11 1.94
N ALA A 67 -4.08 13.44 0.90
CA ALA A 67 -4.26 12.84 -0.43
C ALA A 67 -4.05 11.31 -0.39
N CYS A 68 -2.98 10.86 0.27
CA CYS A 68 -2.70 9.44 0.48
C CYS A 68 -3.78 8.75 1.33
N GLY A 69 -4.25 9.38 2.41
CA GLY A 69 -5.36 8.86 3.22
C GLY A 69 -6.67 8.76 2.43
N ALA A 70 -6.96 9.74 1.58
CA ALA A 70 -8.11 9.71 0.70
C ALA A 70 -8.02 8.56 -0.32
N LEU A 71 -6.84 8.26 -0.86
CA LEU A 71 -6.63 7.10 -1.73
C LEU A 71 -6.73 5.78 -0.96
N ALA A 72 -6.18 5.72 0.25
CA ALA A 72 -6.21 4.56 1.13
C ALA A 72 -7.65 4.10 1.42
N CYS A 73 -8.54 5.06 1.67
CA CYS A 73 -9.96 4.79 1.89
C CYS A 73 -10.75 4.68 0.58
N GLY A 74 -10.44 5.54 -0.40
CA GLY A 74 -11.17 5.68 -1.65
C GLY A 74 -11.10 4.42 -2.52
N LEU A 75 -9.93 3.76 -2.60
CA LEU A 75 -9.78 2.55 -3.40
C LEU A 75 -10.70 1.40 -2.93
N PRO A 76 -10.70 1.00 -1.64
CA PRO A 76 -11.69 0.07 -1.08
C PRO A 76 -13.15 0.48 -1.31
N LEU A 77 -13.47 1.77 -1.11
CA LEU A 77 -14.84 2.27 -1.17
C LEU A 77 -15.40 2.31 -2.60
N LEU A 78 -14.58 2.73 -3.57
CA LEU A 78 -14.97 2.87 -4.97
C LEU A 78 -14.99 1.52 -5.71
N LEU A 79 -14.04 0.64 -5.41
CA LEU A 79 -13.88 -0.63 -6.13
C LEU A 79 -14.60 -1.81 -5.46
N GLY A 80 -15.00 -1.67 -4.18
CA GLY A 80 -15.81 -2.65 -3.49
C GLY A 80 -17.25 -2.67 -4.01
N ARG A 81 -17.75 -3.87 -4.38
CA ARG A 81 -19.06 -4.03 -5.03
C ARG A 81 -20.22 -4.04 -4.04
N THR A 82 -19.97 -4.46 -2.80
CA THR A 82 -20.97 -4.47 -1.73
C THR A 82 -20.44 -3.76 -0.50
N TRP A 83 -21.34 -3.28 0.36
CA TRP A 83 -20.99 -2.67 1.64
C TRP A 83 -20.10 -3.56 2.51
N LYS A 84 -20.34 -4.88 2.47
CA LYS A 84 -19.49 -5.86 3.16
C LYS A 84 -18.07 -5.89 2.58
N GLU A 85 -17.93 -5.89 1.24
CA GLU A 85 -16.59 -5.87 0.61
C GLU A 85 -15.84 -4.58 0.95
N ARG A 86 -16.53 -3.44 0.94
CA ARG A 86 -15.96 -2.14 1.28
C ARG A 86 -15.44 -2.10 2.71
N GLY A 87 -16.29 -2.50 3.67
CA GLY A 87 -15.94 -2.54 5.09
C GLY A 87 -14.78 -3.49 5.39
N LEU A 88 -14.81 -4.71 4.84
CA LEU A 88 -13.73 -5.68 5.04
C LEU A 88 -12.43 -5.25 4.37
N SER A 89 -12.49 -4.64 3.18
CA SER A 89 -11.30 -4.13 2.50
C SER A 89 -10.67 -2.98 3.29
N LEU A 90 -11.47 -2.07 3.86
CA LEU A 90 -10.99 -1.03 4.78
C LEU A 90 -10.38 -1.62 6.06
N ALA A 91 -11.03 -2.64 6.62
CA ALA A 91 -10.54 -3.35 7.80
C ALA A 91 -9.21 -4.06 7.54
N VAL A 92 -8.94 -4.49 6.31
CA VAL A 92 -7.63 -5.02 5.90
C VAL A 92 -6.64 -3.89 5.62
N ALA A 93 -7.09 -2.77 5.05
CA ALA A 93 -6.23 -1.63 4.73
C ALA A 93 -5.59 -1.01 5.99
N ALA A 94 -6.32 -0.90 7.09
CA ALA A 94 -5.80 -0.33 8.33
C ALA A 94 -4.56 -1.07 8.89
N PRO A 95 -4.60 -2.39 9.18
CA PRO A 95 -3.43 -3.13 9.63
C PRO A 95 -2.36 -3.23 8.54
N ALA A 96 -2.73 -3.33 7.26
CA ALA A 96 -1.77 -3.33 6.16
C ALA A 96 -0.99 -2.01 6.08
N SER A 97 -1.64 -0.87 6.30
CA SER A 97 -1.01 0.47 6.32
C SER A 97 0.05 0.54 7.40
N PHE A 98 -0.33 0.16 8.62
CA PHE A 98 0.58 0.20 9.76
C PHE A 98 1.76 -0.76 9.56
N PHE A 99 1.48 -2.01 9.17
CA PHE A 99 2.53 -3.01 8.96
C PHE A 99 3.50 -2.60 7.85
N THR A 100 2.98 -2.11 6.71
CA THR A 100 3.81 -1.68 5.59
C THR A 100 4.68 -0.48 5.97
N TYR A 101 4.13 0.48 6.73
CA TYR A 101 4.90 1.62 7.25
C TYR A 101 6.08 1.15 8.12
N GLN A 102 5.81 0.27 9.10
CA GLN A 102 6.86 -0.22 10.00
C GLN A 102 7.95 -1.00 9.27
N VAL A 103 7.59 -1.88 8.33
CA VAL A 103 8.54 -2.69 7.58
C VAL A 103 9.36 -1.82 6.61
N LEU A 104 8.70 -1.01 5.80
CA LEU A 104 9.36 -0.23 4.75
C LEU A 104 10.32 0.79 5.37
N TYR A 105 9.85 1.62 6.29
CA TYR A 105 10.66 2.68 6.87
C TYR A 105 11.66 2.14 7.91
N GLY A 106 11.36 1.02 8.57
CA GLY A 106 12.32 0.29 9.39
C GLY A 106 13.51 -0.24 8.57
N VAL A 107 13.24 -0.87 7.42
CA VAL A 107 14.29 -1.36 6.50
C VAL A 107 15.06 -0.20 5.89
N LEU A 108 14.38 0.85 5.42
CA LEU A 108 15.04 2.02 4.84
C LEU A 108 15.97 2.71 5.83
N ASN A 109 15.56 2.87 7.10
CA ASN A 109 16.43 3.42 8.14
C ASN A 109 17.65 2.54 8.41
N ALA A 110 17.49 1.21 8.40
CA ALA A 110 18.61 0.28 8.61
C ALA A 110 19.64 0.30 7.47
N VAL A 111 19.21 0.59 6.24
CA VAL A 111 20.08 0.62 5.05
C VAL A 111 20.67 2.02 4.78
N SER A 112 20.07 3.07 5.36
CA SER A 112 20.49 4.48 5.16
C SER A 112 21.43 5.01 6.25
N GLY A 113 21.66 4.25 7.33
CA GLY A 113 22.65 4.56 8.38
C GLY A 113 24.02 3.99 8.06
#